data_AF-A0AAW8QJP5-F1
#
_entry.id   AF-A0AAW8QJP5-F1
#
_cell.length_a   1.000
_cell.length_b   1.000
_cell.length_c   1.000
_cell.angle_alpha   90.00
_cell.angle_beta   90.00
_cell.angle_gamma   90.00
#
_symmetry.space_group_name_H-M   'P 1'
#
loop_
_entity.id
_entity.type
_entity.pdbx_description
1 polymer ?
#
loop_
_entity_poly.entity_id
_entity_poly.type
_entity_poly.pdbx_seq_one_letter_code
_entity_poly.pdbx_strand_id
1 'polypeptide(L)'
;MGGQYSNGLMIEQLQDGFLLLINNKNLFDFLWKKFDKDFGHGRFMTDVSGNSPDYRIHLQGLDTHVLEQDLKFIPADFLNQYV
;
A
#
# COMPACT_ATOMS: atom_id res chain seq x y z
N MET A 1 7.01 0.66 -13.20
CA MET A 1 8.24 0.27 -12.48
C MET A 1 7.85 0.02 -11.04
N GLY A 2 8.38 -1.01 -10.38
CA GLY A 2 8.12 -1.29 -8.96
C GLY A 2 9.36 -1.04 -8.11
N GLY A 3 9.18 -0.74 -6.83
CA GLY A 3 10.28 -0.45 -5.90
C GLY A 3 9.96 -0.81 -4.46
N GLN A 4 10.98 -1.24 -3.72
CA GLN A 4 10.90 -1.41 -2.28
C GLN A 4 10.72 -0.04 -1.62
N TYR A 5 9.64 0.14 -0.86
CA TYR A 5 9.36 1.39 -0.15
C TYR A 5 9.84 1.33 1.31
N SER A 6 9.59 0.21 2.00
CA SER A 6 10.08 -0.06 3.37
C SER A 6 10.39 -1.55 3.53
N ASN A 7 10.91 -2.03 4.65
CA ASN A 7 11.27 -3.45 4.86
C ASN A 7 10.10 -4.42 4.66
N GLY A 8 8.86 -3.95 4.84
CA GLY A 8 7.66 -4.75 4.69
C GLY A 8 6.69 -4.29 3.61
N LEU A 9 7.02 -3.25 2.85
CA LEU A 9 6.19 -2.72 1.77
C LEU A 9 6.99 -2.58 0.48
N MET A 10 6.53 -3.27 -0.56
CA MET A 10 6.93 -3.04 -1.94
C MET A 10 5.74 -2.49 -2.72
N ILE A 11 6.00 -1.53 -3.62
CA ILE A 11 4.96 -0.89 -4.42
C ILE A 11 5.25 -1.17 -5.88
N GLU A 12 4.28 -1.75 -6.58
CA GLU A 12 4.34 -1.99 -8.01
C GLU A 12 3.32 -1.12 -8.74
N GLN A 13 3.77 -0.40 -9.76
CA GLN A 13 2.87 0.34 -10.65
C GLN A 13 2.30 -0.60 -11.72
N LEU A 14 0.97 -0.67 -11.78
CA LEU A 14 0.19 -1.40 -12.77
C LEU A 14 -0.38 -0.45 -13.84
N GLN A 15 -1.01 -0.99 -14.88
CA GLN A 15 -1.65 -0.17 -15.92
C GLN A 15 -2.87 0.61 -15.38
N ASP A 16 -3.59 0.03 -14.44
CA ASP A 16 -4.84 0.53 -13.87
C ASP A 16 -4.69 1.06 -12.43
N GLY A 17 -3.46 1.14 -11.92
CA GLY A 17 -3.22 1.62 -10.56
C GLY A 17 -1.93 1.11 -9.92
N PHE A 18 -2.00 0.74 -8.64
CA PHE A 18 -0.84 0.32 -7.84
C PHE A 18 -1.13 -0.94 -7.04
N LEU A 19 -0.14 -1.83 -6.96
CA LEU A 19 -0.16 -2.98 -6.09
C LEU A 19 0.81 -2.76 -4.93
N LEU A 20 0.26 -2.78 -3.72
CA LEU A 20 1.03 -2.77 -2.47
C LEU A 20 1.24 -4.22 -2.04
N LEU A 21 2.48 -4.70 -2.08
CA LEU A 21 2.91 -6.01 -1.62
C LEU A 21 3.43 -5.88 -0.18
N ILE A 22 2.79 -6.57 0.75
CA ILE A 22 2.98 -6.37 2.19
C ILE A 22 3.25 -7.72 2.87
N ASN A 23 4.41 -7.88 3.49
CA ASN A 23 4.82 -9.16 4.10
C ASN A 23 4.42 -9.33 5.57
N ASN A 24 3.80 -8.32 6.19
CA ASN A 24 3.42 -8.34 7.60
C ASN A 24 1.97 -7.88 7.81
N LYS A 25 1.22 -8.62 8.63
CA LYS A 25 -0.20 -8.33 8.89
C LYS A 25 -0.44 -6.98 9.58
N ASN A 26 0.39 -6.62 10.56
CA ASN A 26 0.23 -5.36 11.28
C ASN A 26 0.45 -4.16 10.35
N LEU A 27 1.43 -4.29 9.44
CA LEU A 27 1.67 -3.31 8.40
C LEU A 27 0.48 -3.24 7.42
N PHE A 28 -0.10 -4.39 7.05
CA PHE A 28 -1.31 -4.42 6.22
C PHE A 28 -2.48 -3.71 6.89
N ASP A 29 -2.81 -4.06 8.14
CA ASP A 29 -3.93 -3.47 8.87
C ASP A 29 -3.75 -1.94 9.02
N PHE A 30 -2.52 -1.50 9.28
CA PHE A 30 -2.17 -0.08 9.34
C PHE A 30 -2.41 0.60 7.99
N LEU A 31 -1.81 0.10 6.91
CA LEU A 31 -1.92 0.69 5.58
C LEU A 31 -3.37 0.68 5.10
N TRP A 32 -4.10 -0.40 5.33
CA TRP A 32 -5.52 -0.51 5.01
C TRP A 32 -6.31 0.62 5.66
N LYS A 33 -6.17 0.79 6.97
CA LYS A 33 -6.89 1.85 7.70
C LYS A 33 -6.41 3.24 7.28
N LYS A 34 -5.11 3.42 7.05
CA LYS A 34 -4.49 4.70 6.68
C LYS A 34 -5.00 5.18 5.33
N PHE A 35 -4.95 4.33 4.30
CA PHE A 35 -5.44 4.65 2.98
C PHE A 35 -6.97 4.81 2.95
N ASP A 36 -7.73 3.97 3.67
CA ASP A 36 -9.20 4.07 3.70
C ASP A 36 -9.70 5.33 4.44
N LYS A 37 -9.21 5.57 5.66
CA LYS A 37 -9.76 6.62 6.55
C LYS A 37 -9.05 7.96 6.45
N ASP A 38 -7.72 7.95 6.43
CA ASP A 38 -6.97 9.20 6.50
C ASP A 38 -6.80 9.83 5.12
N PHE A 39 -6.65 9.01 4.07
CA PHE A 39 -6.51 9.50 2.69
C PHE A 39 -7.80 9.37 1.86
N GLY A 40 -8.79 8.60 2.33
CA GLY A 40 -10.10 8.51 1.69
C GLY A 40 -10.14 7.61 0.44
N HIS A 41 -9.20 6.68 0.31
CA HIS A 41 -9.06 5.81 -0.87
C HIS A 41 -9.86 4.52 -0.80
N GLY A 42 -10.74 4.35 0.19
CA GLY A 42 -11.49 3.10 0.40
C GLY A 42 -12.19 2.56 -0.85
N ARG A 43 -12.72 3.44 -1.70
CA ARG A 43 -13.39 3.05 -2.97
C ARG A 43 -12.45 2.55 -4.07
N PHE A 44 -11.17 2.84 -3.94
CA PHE A 44 -10.11 2.45 -4.88
C PHE A 44 -9.34 1.22 -4.39
N MET A 45 -9.58 0.79 -3.14
CA MET A 45 -8.86 -0.27 -2.47
C MET A 45 -9.57 -1.61 -2.62
N THR A 46 -8.81 -2.63 -3.00
CA THR A 46 -9.27 -4.03 -2.98
C THR A 46 -8.21 -4.90 -2.32
N ASP A 47 -8.60 -5.74 -1.37
CA ASP A 47 -7.76 -6.81 -0.86
C ASP A 47 -7.67 -7.91 -1.91
N VAL A 48 -6.47 -8.10 -2.46
CA VAL A 48 -6.18 -9.11 -3.48
C VAL A 48 -5.15 -10.13 -2.98
N SER A 49 -5.06 -10.31 -1.65
CA SER A 49 -4.13 -11.26 -1.02
C SER A 49 -4.42 -12.70 -1.46
N GLY A 50 -5.69 -13.08 -1.63
CA GLY A 50 -6.08 -14.42 -2.07
C GLY A 50 -5.47 -15.52 -1.17
N ASN A 51 -4.79 -16.49 -1.77
CA ASN A 51 -4.04 -17.56 -1.08
C ASN A 51 -2.53 -17.26 -0.97
N SER A 52 -2.10 -16.02 -1.26
CA SER A 52 -0.70 -15.62 -1.15
C SER A 52 -0.25 -15.64 0.31
N PRO A 53 1.01 -16.04 0.61
CA PRO A 53 1.58 -15.88 1.96
C PRO A 53 1.73 -14.39 2.34
N ASP A 54 1.90 -13.52 1.35
CA ASP A 54 1.96 -12.07 1.52
C ASP A 54 0.59 -11.40 1.32
N TYR A 55 0.36 -10.31 2.04
CA TYR A 55 -0.82 -9.45 1.92
C TYR A 55 -0.69 -8.50 0.73
N ARG A 56 -1.81 -8.18 0.09
CA ARG A 56 -1.82 -7.36 -1.13
C ARG A 56 -3.00 -6.41 -1.16
N ILE A 57 -2.71 -5.13 -1.38
CA ILE A 57 -3.74 -4.10 -1.61
C ILE A 57 -3.60 -3.60 -3.05
N HIS A 58 -4.65 -3.74 -3.85
CA HIS A 58 -4.75 -3.12 -5.16
C HIS A 58 -5.45 -1.77 -5.03
N LEU A 59 -4.76 -0.68 -5.41
CA LEU A 59 -5.28 0.67 -5.54
C LEU A 59 -5.61 0.96 -7.01
N GLN A 60 -6.86 0.77 -7.43
CA GLN A 60 -7.31 0.98 -8.81
C GLN A 60 -7.76 2.42 -9.05
N GLY A 61 -7.44 2.99 -10.21
CA GLY A 61 -7.93 4.32 -10.62
C GLY A 61 -7.38 5.49 -9.79
N LEU A 62 -6.32 5.24 -9.02
CA LEU A 62 -5.58 6.27 -8.30
C LEU A 62 -4.45 6.79 -9.19
N ASP A 63 -4.38 8.10 -9.41
CA ASP A 63 -3.28 8.70 -10.16
C ASP A 63 -1.96 8.62 -9.38
N THR A 64 -0.85 8.44 -10.09
CA THR A 64 0.50 8.32 -9.49
C THR A 64 0.84 9.46 -8.54
N HIS A 65 0.52 10.70 -8.90
CA HIS A 65 0.83 11.86 -8.08
C HIS A 65 0.10 11.86 -6.73
N VAL A 66 -1.09 11.25 -6.65
CA VAL A 66 -1.87 11.15 -5.40
C VAL A 66 -1.18 10.18 -4.47
N LEU A 67 -0.82 8.99 -4.95
CA LEU A 67 -0.09 8.01 -4.14
C LEU A 67 1.27 8.56 -3.68
N GLU A 68 2.02 9.22 -4.56
CA GLU A 68 3.29 9.85 -4.20
C GLU A 68 3.12 10.91 -3.10
N GLN A 69 2.01 11.66 -3.13
CA GLN A 69 1.71 12.65 -2.10
C GLN A 69 1.36 11.99 -0.75
N ASP A 70 0.56 10.93 -0.77
CA ASP A 70 0.21 10.17 0.44
C ASP A 70 1.45 9.55 1.10
N LEU A 71 2.35 8.99 0.28
CA LEU A 71 3.59 8.38 0.75
C LEU A 71 4.53 9.41 1.40
N LYS A 72 4.43 10.71 1.11
CA LYS A 72 5.19 11.74 1.84
C LYS A 72 4.79 11.84 3.31
N PHE A 73 3.58 11.44 3.66
CA PHE A 73 3.07 11.45 5.04
C PHE A 73 3.30 10.12 5.77
N ILE A 74 3.89 9.12 5.11
CA ILE A 74 4.16 7.80 5.69
C ILE A 74 5.64 7.45 5.49
N PRO A 75 6.56 7.96 6.33
CA PRO A 75 7.98 7.66 6.18
C PRO A 75 8.27 6.15 6.19
N ALA A 76 9.19 5.70 5.33
CA ALA A 76 9.60 4.30 5.26
C ALA A 76 10.08 3.74 6.62
N ASP A 77 10.86 4.51 7.38
CA ASP A 77 11.34 4.12 8.71
C ASP A 77 10.19 3.95 9.72
N PHE A 78 9.13 4.75 9.59
CA PHE A 78 7.94 4.59 10.42
C PHE A 78 7.23 3.26 10.08
N LEU A 79 7.16 2.85 8.81
CA LEU A 79 6.56 1.57 8.44
C LEU A 79 7.34 0.37 8.96
N ASN A 80 8.67 0.50 9.07
CA ASN A 80 9.53 -0.57 9.55
C ASN A 80 9.25 -0.99 11.01
N GLN A 81 8.57 -0.16 11.81
CA GLN A 81 8.20 -0.53 13.18
C GLN A 81 7.10 -1.62 13.26
N TYR A 82 6.39 -1.86 12.15
CA TYR A 82 5.30 -2.83 12.08
C TYR A 82 5.77 -4.20 11.54
N VAL A 83 7.04 -4.31 11.13
CA VAL A 83 7.62 -5.49 10.47
C VAL A 83 8.36 -6.36 11.48
#